data_AF-A0A3D3Z5Q0-F1
#
_entry.id   AF-A0A3D3Z5Q0-F1
#
_cell.length_a   1.000
_cell.length_b   1.000
_cell.length_c   1.000
_cell.angle_alpha   90.00
_cell.angle_beta   90.00
_cell.angle_gamma   90.00
#
_symmetry.space_group_name_H-M   'P 1'
#
loop_
_entity.id
_entity.type
_entity.pdbx_description
1 polymer ?
#
loop_
_entity_poly.entity_id
_entity_poly.type
_entity_poly.pdbx_seq_one_letter_code
_entity_poly.pdbx_strand_id
1 'polypeptide(L)'
;MRKTPGQLLRSSLKRILVPALLARGFVLTPYSGEDAESRATKIYFPFGKFWRSGSNGDEILVVQIDKYGPPGFRLVFGVVPHDLSIVDATDPSAFSIAKSAFWPGWFEVSYSLCNFPYFFRSFRLDWWRGKKHDKIGYDDLVEKVVKLLSEVDDALTQDRCGRHISRYDGRPDSKLTPKERLNRRLSHLSGAMVVTGSIAVVFWMLFGFIIGHSFALYLFTFIGVFVTQSLIAIIDFPRGK
;
A
#
# COMPACT_ATOMS: atom_id res chain seq x y z
N MET A 1 5.28 -34.51 -11.67
CA MET A 1 5.13 -33.98 -10.29
C MET A 1 4.30 -32.70 -10.31
N ARG A 2 3.31 -32.53 -9.42
CA ARG A 2 2.54 -31.28 -9.29
C ARG A 2 3.43 -30.22 -8.63
N LYS A 3 3.45 -29.00 -9.17
CA LYS A 3 4.18 -27.87 -8.58
C LYS A 3 3.48 -27.42 -7.30
N THR A 4 4.26 -27.08 -6.27
CA THR A 4 3.71 -26.49 -5.04
C THR A 4 3.25 -25.05 -5.29
N PRO A 5 2.34 -24.49 -4.47
CA PRO A 5 1.92 -23.09 -4.57
C PRO A 5 3.08 -22.08 -4.59
N GLY A 6 4.12 -22.30 -3.77
CA GLY A 6 5.33 -21.47 -3.81
C GLY A 6 6.12 -21.58 -5.12
N GLN A 7 6.21 -22.78 -5.71
CA GLN A 7 6.83 -22.98 -7.02
C GLN A 7 6.02 -22.30 -8.14
N LEU A 8 4.69 -22.33 -8.06
CA LEU A 8 3.80 -21.63 -9.00
C LEU A 8 3.99 -20.12 -8.89
N LEU A 9 4.00 -19.56 -7.68
CA LEU A 9 4.26 -18.13 -7.46
C LEU A 9 5.62 -17.71 -8.03
N ARG A 10 6.70 -18.42 -7.68
CA ARG A 10 8.06 -18.13 -8.20
C ARG A 10 8.13 -18.21 -9.71
N SER A 11 7.46 -19.19 -10.32
CA SER A 11 7.37 -19.33 -11.77
C SER A 11 6.63 -18.15 -12.41
N SER A 12 5.58 -17.64 -11.77
CA SER A 12 4.78 -16.51 -12.26
C SER A 12 5.57 -15.21 -12.16
N LEU A 13 6.24 -14.96 -11.03
CA LEU A 13 7.13 -13.82 -10.83
C LEU A 13 8.26 -13.80 -11.87
N LYS A 14 8.95 -14.93 -12.08
CA LYS A 14 10.03 -15.03 -13.07
C LYS A 14 9.55 -14.74 -14.50
N ARG A 15 8.34 -15.17 -14.85
CA ARG A 15 7.80 -15.07 -16.21
C ARG A 15 7.16 -13.72 -16.51
N ILE A 16 6.58 -13.05 -15.50
CA ILE A 16 5.79 -11.83 -15.68
C ILE A 16 6.50 -10.63 -15.08
N LEU A 17 6.78 -10.66 -13.77
CA LEU A 17 7.33 -9.49 -13.06
C LEU A 17 8.75 -9.18 -13.50
N VAL A 18 9.62 -10.20 -13.60
CA VAL A 18 11.03 -9.99 -13.95
C VAL A 18 11.16 -9.31 -15.33
N PRO A 19 10.52 -9.78 -16.41
CA PRO A 19 10.54 -9.06 -17.68
C PRO A 19 9.97 -7.65 -17.62
N ALA A 20 8.92 -7.41 -16.81
CA ALA A 20 8.35 -6.08 -16.65
C ALA A 20 9.31 -5.10 -15.96
N LEU A 21 10.11 -5.56 -14.99
CA LEU A 21 11.17 -4.76 -14.37
C LEU A 21 12.30 -4.47 -15.37
N LEU A 22 12.73 -5.49 -16.13
CA LEU A 22 13.77 -5.31 -17.16
C LEU A 22 13.32 -4.31 -18.25
N ALA A 23 12.08 -4.39 -18.70
CA ALA A 23 11.50 -3.46 -19.67
C ALA A 23 11.44 -2.00 -19.16
N ARG A 24 11.51 -1.80 -17.84
CA ARG A 24 11.57 -0.48 -17.19
C ARG A 24 13.02 0.02 -17.01
N GLY A 25 14.01 -0.67 -17.57
CA GLY A 25 15.41 -0.27 -17.51
C GLY A 25 16.17 -0.79 -16.29
N PHE A 26 15.57 -1.67 -15.48
CA PHE A 26 16.32 -2.36 -14.45
C PHE A 26 17.24 -3.43 -15.05
N VAL A 27 18.43 -3.56 -14.50
CA VAL A 27 19.39 -4.62 -14.75
C VAL A 27 19.36 -5.60 -13.58
N LEU A 28 19.25 -6.89 -13.88
CA LEU A 28 19.28 -7.93 -12.86
C LEU A 28 20.71 -8.30 -12.52
N THR A 29 21.10 -8.04 -11.27
CA THR A 29 22.40 -8.40 -10.70
C THR A 29 22.22 -9.60 -9.76
N PRO A 30 22.81 -10.77 -10.08
CA PRO A 30 22.84 -11.90 -9.17
C PRO A 30 23.52 -11.56 -7.83
N TYR A 31 23.23 -12.33 -6.78
CA TYR A 31 24.00 -12.22 -5.54
C TYR A 31 25.45 -12.66 -5.75
N SER A 32 26.36 -12.06 -5.00
CA SER A 32 27.78 -12.42 -4.92
C SER A 32 28.19 -12.60 -3.44
N GLY A 33 29.37 -13.18 -3.21
CA GLY A 33 29.91 -13.40 -1.86
C GLY A 33 28.99 -14.24 -0.97
N GLU A 34 28.88 -13.87 0.31
CA GLU A 34 28.08 -14.59 1.31
C GLU A 34 26.59 -14.70 0.92
N ASP A 35 26.04 -13.68 0.27
CA ASP A 35 24.64 -13.70 -0.20
C ASP A 35 24.40 -14.78 -1.26
N ALA A 36 25.41 -15.07 -2.09
CA ALA A 36 25.34 -16.11 -3.12
C ALA A 36 25.40 -17.52 -2.52
N GLU A 37 25.94 -17.68 -1.31
CA GLU A 37 26.01 -18.97 -0.62
C GLU A 37 24.82 -19.18 0.32
N SER A 38 24.27 -18.09 0.85
CA SER A 38 23.15 -18.10 1.79
C SER A 38 21.88 -18.75 1.23
N ARG A 39 21.53 -19.91 1.77
CA ARG A 39 20.26 -20.59 1.50
C ARG A 39 19.07 -19.71 1.86
N ALA A 40 19.17 -18.93 2.93
CA ALA A 40 18.10 -18.04 3.36
C ALA A 40 17.86 -16.94 2.33
N THR A 41 18.93 -16.31 1.84
CA THR A 41 18.88 -15.28 0.79
C THR A 41 18.23 -15.82 -0.47
N LYS A 42 18.63 -17.00 -0.95
CA LYS A 42 18.02 -17.65 -2.13
C LYS A 42 16.54 -17.99 -1.95
N ILE A 43 16.08 -18.22 -0.72
CA ILE A 43 14.67 -18.52 -0.44
C ILE A 43 13.83 -17.25 -0.43
N TYR A 44 14.29 -16.20 0.27
CA TYR A 44 13.53 -14.97 0.44
C TYR A 44 13.65 -14.01 -0.72
N PHE A 45 14.78 -14.02 -1.41
CA PHE A 45 15.04 -13.13 -2.52
C PHE A 45 15.52 -13.96 -3.71
N PRO A 46 14.62 -14.68 -4.40
CA PRO A 46 15.02 -15.73 -5.34
C PRO A 46 15.61 -15.23 -6.66
N PHE A 47 15.62 -13.92 -6.91
CA PHE A 47 15.96 -13.36 -8.24
C PHE A 47 17.25 -12.54 -8.27
N GLY A 48 17.77 -12.06 -7.14
CA GLY A 48 18.85 -11.08 -7.13
C GLY A 48 18.35 -9.67 -6.84
N LYS A 49 19.20 -8.70 -7.17
CA LYS A 49 18.96 -7.26 -7.00
C LYS A 49 18.71 -6.65 -8.38
N PHE A 50 17.67 -5.85 -8.51
CA PHE A 50 17.36 -5.09 -9.71
C PHE A 50 17.91 -3.68 -9.54
N TRP A 51 18.74 -3.24 -10.47
CA TRP A 51 19.42 -1.94 -10.43
C TRP A 51 19.07 -1.08 -11.63
N ARG A 52 18.84 0.21 -11.42
CA ARG A 52 18.67 1.19 -12.50
C ARG A 52 19.27 2.51 -12.06
N SER A 53 19.94 3.23 -12.94
CA SER A 53 20.36 4.59 -12.62
C SER A 53 19.15 5.53 -12.70
N GLY A 54 18.90 6.26 -11.61
CA GLY A 54 17.82 7.24 -11.49
C GLY A 54 18.37 8.67 -11.36
N SER A 55 17.47 9.66 -11.37
CA SER A 55 17.85 11.06 -11.21
C SER A 55 18.40 11.39 -9.82
N ASN A 56 17.97 10.63 -8.81
CA ASN A 56 18.28 10.86 -7.40
C ASN A 56 19.39 9.93 -6.87
N GLY A 57 19.93 9.05 -7.71
CA GLY A 57 20.83 7.98 -7.30
C GLY A 57 20.60 6.69 -8.08
N ASP A 58 21.39 5.67 -7.77
CA ASP A 58 21.16 4.31 -8.25
C ASP A 58 19.99 3.69 -7.48
N GLU A 59 18.93 3.34 -8.19
CA GLU A 59 17.75 2.69 -7.65
C GLU A 59 18.01 1.19 -7.52
N ILE A 60 17.64 0.62 -6.38
CA ILE A 60 17.69 -0.82 -6.12
C ILE A 60 16.31 -1.34 -5.74
N LEU A 61 15.94 -2.49 -6.29
CA LEU A 61 14.73 -3.22 -5.96
C LEU A 61 15.03 -4.70 -5.74
N VAL A 62 14.40 -5.31 -4.75
CA VAL A 62 14.43 -6.76 -4.52
C VAL A 62 13.00 -7.30 -4.40
N VAL A 63 12.79 -8.51 -4.92
CA VAL A 63 11.55 -9.25 -4.72
C VAL A 63 11.68 -10.10 -3.47
N GLN A 64 10.92 -9.78 -2.43
CA GLN A 64 10.92 -10.52 -1.18
C GLN A 64 9.73 -11.48 -1.10
N ILE A 65 10.01 -12.78 -0.98
CA ILE A 65 9.03 -13.83 -0.71
C ILE A 65 8.81 -13.93 0.81
N ASP A 66 7.56 -14.14 1.21
CA ASP A 66 7.22 -14.33 2.61
C ASP A 66 7.85 -15.61 3.18
N LYS A 67 8.48 -15.48 4.35
CA LYS A 67 9.17 -16.57 5.05
C LYS A 67 8.20 -17.53 5.72
N TYR A 68 7.14 -16.99 6.30
CA TYR A 68 6.21 -17.73 7.15
C TYR A 68 4.79 -17.53 6.62
N GLY A 69 4.11 -18.66 6.39
CA GLY A 69 2.72 -18.71 5.97
C GLY A 69 2.52 -18.97 4.47
N PRO A 70 1.31 -18.65 3.97
CA PRO A 70 0.93 -18.88 2.58
C PRO A 70 1.84 -18.13 1.59
N PRO A 71 2.03 -18.64 0.36
CA PRO A 71 2.91 -18.00 -0.61
C PRO A 71 2.45 -16.58 -0.94
N GLY A 72 3.33 -15.63 -0.65
CA GLY A 72 3.17 -14.22 -0.96
C GLY A 72 4.49 -13.54 -1.23
N PHE A 73 4.41 -12.31 -1.73
CA PHE A 73 5.60 -11.51 -2.01
C PHE A 73 5.35 -10.01 -1.89
N ARG A 74 6.42 -9.25 -1.75
CA ARG A 74 6.43 -7.79 -1.84
C ARG A 74 7.66 -7.32 -2.62
N LEU A 75 7.64 -6.08 -3.08
CA LEU A 75 8.85 -5.45 -3.61
C LEU A 75 9.41 -4.53 -2.53
N VAL A 76 10.69 -4.65 -2.23
CA VAL A 76 11.39 -3.73 -1.32
C VAL A 76 12.40 -2.96 -2.15
N PHE A 77 12.43 -1.65 -2.03
CA PHE A 77 13.23 -0.81 -2.90
C PHE A 77 13.70 0.47 -2.22
N GLY A 78 14.67 1.14 -2.82
CA GLY A 78 15.21 2.40 -2.32
C GLY A 78 16.23 2.99 -3.30
N VAL A 79 16.82 4.10 -2.89
CA VAL A 79 17.79 4.85 -3.69
C VAL A 79 19.13 4.83 -2.96
N VAL A 80 20.20 4.53 -3.70
CA VAL A 80 21.58 4.75 -3.30
C VAL A 80 22.04 6.06 -3.92
N PRO A 81 22.14 7.16 -3.16
CA PRO A 81 22.63 8.44 -3.65
C PRO A 81 23.97 8.32 -4.39
N HIS A 82 24.16 9.08 -5.47
CA HIS A 82 25.41 9.06 -6.24
C HIS A 82 26.61 9.64 -5.47
N ASP A 83 26.33 10.56 -4.55
CA ASP A 83 27.30 11.24 -3.69
C ASP A 83 27.74 10.37 -2.50
N LEU A 84 27.03 9.27 -2.22
CA LEU A 84 27.51 8.20 -1.37
C LEU A 84 28.59 7.40 -2.10
N SER A 85 29.73 8.04 -2.39
CA SER A 85 31.02 7.39 -2.22
C SER A 85 31.13 7.04 -0.73
N ILE A 86 30.56 5.91 -0.33
CA ILE A 86 30.58 5.48 1.07
C ILE A 86 32.01 5.11 1.39
N VAL A 87 32.71 6.05 2.03
CA VAL A 87 33.99 5.82 2.69
C VAL A 87 33.74 4.68 3.66
N ASP A 88 34.39 3.54 3.43
CA ASP A 88 34.47 2.51 4.46
C ASP A 88 35.12 3.18 5.68
N ALA A 89 34.40 3.26 6.80
CA ALA A 89 34.92 3.90 8.01
C ALA A 89 36.20 3.24 8.52
N THR A 90 36.54 2.05 8.00
CA THR A 90 37.76 1.31 8.30
C THR A 90 38.87 1.45 7.25
N ASP A 91 38.56 1.86 6.02
CA ASP A 91 39.57 2.10 4.98
C ASP A 91 39.12 3.19 3.97
N PRO A 92 39.57 4.45 4.16
CA PRO A 92 39.28 5.55 3.26
C PRO A 92 39.84 5.41 1.83
N SER A 93 40.69 4.41 1.57
CA SER A 93 41.26 4.13 0.25
C SER A 93 40.48 3.08 -0.55
N ALA A 94 39.58 2.34 0.09
CA ALA A 94 38.69 1.36 -0.55
C ALA A 94 37.45 2.05 -1.15
N PHE A 95 37.67 2.94 -2.13
CA PHE A 95 36.63 3.69 -2.85
C PHE A 95 35.85 2.79 -3.82
N SER A 96 35.10 1.81 -3.32
CA SER A 96 34.05 1.09 -4.05
C SER A 96 33.48 -0.01 -3.16
N ILE A 97 32.49 0.29 -2.31
CA ILE A 97 31.60 -0.78 -1.84
C ILE A 97 30.88 -1.31 -3.07
N ALA A 98 31.16 -2.57 -3.44
CA ALA A 98 30.55 -3.19 -4.61
C ALA A 98 29.02 -3.06 -4.49
N LYS A 99 28.33 -2.69 -5.58
CA LYS A 99 26.86 -2.58 -5.63
C LYS A 99 26.17 -3.80 -5.01
N SER A 100 26.80 -4.98 -5.09
CA SER A 100 26.34 -6.22 -4.45
C SER A 100 26.15 -6.15 -2.93
N ALA A 101 26.80 -5.24 -2.20
CA ALA A 101 26.68 -5.16 -0.74
C ALA A 101 25.36 -4.48 -0.30
N PHE A 102 24.76 -3.63 -1.12
CA PHE A 102 23.61 -2.82 -0.69
C PHE A 102 22.32 -3.62 -0.62
N TRP A 103 21.59 -3.45 0.48
CA TRP A 103 20.25 -3.98 0.68
C TRP A 103 19.27 -2.84 0.93
N PRO A 104 18.10 -2.79 0.27
CA PRO A 104 17.16 -1.69 0.44
C PRO A 104 16.77 -1.45 1.91
N GLY A 105 16.68 -2.51 2.72
CA GLY A 105 16.34 -2.39 4.14
C GLY A 105 17.41 -1.77 5.03
N TRP A 106 18.61 -1.48 4.51
CA TRP A 106 19.68 -0.80 5.25
C TRP A 106 19.70 0.71 5.05
N PHE A 107 18.89 1.23 4.13
CA PHE A 107 18.85 2.66 3.86
C PHE A 107 18.03 3.39 4.92
N GLU A 108 18.41 4.65 5.17
CA GLU A 108 17.63 5.56 6.02
C GLU A 108 16.20 5.66 5.50
N VAL A 109 16.03 5.73 4.17
CA VAL A 109 14.72 5.68 3.53
C VAL A 109 14.65 4.48 2.60
N SER A 110 13.69 3.60 2.87
CA SER A 110 13.34 2.48 2.02
C SER A 110 11.82 2.36 1.88
N TYR A 111 11.40 1.67 0.83
CA TYR A 111 10.00 1.51 0.50
C TYR A 111 9.65 0.05 0.32
N SER A 112 8.37 -0.25 0.48
CA SER A 112 7.80 -1.56 0.19
C SER A 112 6.49 -1.41 -0.58
N LEU A 113 6.44 -1.96 -1.79
CA LEU A 113 5.19 -2.15 -2.52
C LEU A 113 4.52 -3.42 -2.00
N CYS A 114 3.36 -3.29 -1.37
CA CYS A 114 2.61 -4.38 -0.78
C CYS A 114 1.09 -4.13 -0.81
N ASN A 115 0.28 -5.16 -0.59
CA ASN A 115 -1.17 -5.07 -0.77
C ASN A 115 -1.85 -4.16 0.26
N PHE A 116 -1.36 -4.14 1.50
CA PHE A 116 -1.82 -3.20 2.52
C PHE A 116 -0.60 -2.57 3.22
N PRO A 117 -0.22 -1.33 2.87
CA PRO A 117 1.01 -0.70 3.37
C PRO A 117 1.00 -0.50 4.87
N TYR A 118 -0.15 -0.12 5.45
CA TYR A 118 -0.29 0.11 6.89
C TYR A 118 0.01 -1.12 7.75
N PHE A 119 -0.22 -2.32 7.21
CA PHE A 119 0.04 -3.60 7.89
C PHE A 119 1.23 -4.36 7.30
N PHE A 120 2.00 -3.73 6.39
CA PHE A 120 3.13 -4.35 5.67
C PHE A 120 2.77 -5.72 5.06
N ARG A 121 1.55 -5.83 4.54
CA ARG A 121 0.98 -7.10 4.09
C ARG A 121 1.34 -7.37 2.62
N SER A 122 2.24 -8.32 2.41
CA SER A 122 2.72 -8.83 1.11
C SER A 122 1.62 -9.37 0.19
N PHE A 123 1.64 -9.12 -1.12
CA PHE A 123 0.67 -9.67 -2.08
C PHE A 123 0.51 -11.20 -1.97
N ARG A 124 -0.72 -11.65 -1.71
CA ARG A 124 -1.11 -13.06 -1.51
C ARG A 124 -2.47 -13.35 -2.14
N LEU A 125 -2.66 -14.59 -2.60
CA LEU A 125 -3.96 -15.04 -3.13
C LEU A 125 -5.03 -15.18 -2.06
N ASP A 126 -4.66 -15.54 -0.83
CA ASP A 126 -5.57 -15.79 0.29
C ASP A 126 -6.44 -14.59 0.65
N TRP A 127 -6.00 -13.38 0.28
CA TRP A 127 -6.75 -12.15 0.49
C TRP A 127 -7.77 -11.86 -0.60
N TRP A 128 -7.77 -12.67 -1.66
CA TRP A 128 -8.74 -12.59 -2.75
C TRP A 128 -9.69 -13.78 -2.71
N ARG A 129 -10.87 -13.53 -2.14
CA ARG A 129 -11.95 -14.52 -2.06
C ARG A 129 -12.20 -15.15 -3.43
N GLY A 130 -12.28 -16.48 -3.45
CA GLY A 130 -12.64 -17.27 -4.63
C GLY A 130 -11.50 -17.55 -5.62
N LYS A 131 -10.27 -17.07 -5.37
CA LYS A 131 -9.12 -17.42 -6.22
C LYS A 131 -8.52 -18.76 -5.82
N LYS A 132 -8.24 -19.61 -6.81
CA LYS A 132 -7.59 -20.90 -6.62
C LYS A 132 -6.07 -20.72 -6.55
N HIS A 133 -5.41 -21.56 -5.76
CA HIS A 133 -3.94 -21.65 -5.69
C HIS A 133 -3.36 -22.41 -6.88
N ASP A 134 -3.71 -21.97 -8.09
CA ASP A 134 -3.21 -22.52 -9.34
C ASP A 134 -2.35 -21.49 -10.10
N LYS A 135 -1.83 -21.92 -11.25
CA LYS A 135 -0.97 -21.07 -12.08
C LYS A 135 -1.67 -19.78 -12.50
N ILE A 136 -2.96 -19.86 -12.89
CA ILE A 136 -3.72 -18.72 -13.40
C ILE A 136 -3.92 -17.69 -12.28
N GLY A 137 -4.26 -18.16 -11.07
CA GLY A 137 -4.37 -17.28 -9.91
C GLY A 137 -3.09 -16.50 -9.64
N TYR A 138 -1.93 -17.17 -9.62
CA TYR A 138 -0.66 -16.50 -9.40
C TYR A 138 -0.23 -15.59 -10.57
N ASP A 139 -0.56 -15.95 -11.80
CA ASP A 139 -0.33 -15.09 -12.96
C ASP A 139 -1.13 -13.77 -12.82
N ASP A 140 -2.43 -13.86 -12.53
CA ASP A 140 -3.31 -12.69 -12.27
C ASP A 140 -2.77 -11.81 -11.14
N LEU A 141 -2.26 -12.43 -10.06
CA LEU A 141 -1.68 -11.72 -8.92
C LEU A 141 -0.46 -10.90 -9.34
N VAL A 142 0.45 -11.51 -10.09
CA VAL A 142 1.66 -10.85 -10.54
C VAL A 142 1.36 -9.76 -11.57
N GLU A 143 0.44 -9.99 -12.51
CA GLU A 143 0.01 -8.99 -13.48
C GLU A 143 -0.59 -7.75 -12.82
N LYS A 144 -1.37 -7.92 -11.75
CA LYS A 144 -1.86 -6.80 -10.96
C LYS A 144 -0.73 -6.00 -10.33
N VAL A 145 0.29 -6.65 -9.77
CA VAL A 145 1.45 -5.95 -9.20
C VAL A 145 2.24 -5.23 -10.29
N VAL A 146 2.36 -5.78 -11.50
CA VAL A 146 2.98 -5.08 -12.64
C VAL A 146 2.27 -3.76 -12.95
N LYS A 147 0.94 -3.72 -12.87
CA LYS A 147 0.15 -2.49 -13.06
C LYS A 147 0.41 -1.43 -11.97
N LEU A 148 0.93 -1.83 -10.81
CA LEU A 148 1.27 -0.93 -9.70
C LEU A 148 2.71 -0.41 -9.77
N LEU A 149 3.53 -0.84 -10.73
CA LEU A 149 4.94 -0.43 -10.80
C LEU A 149 5.12 1.07 -11.06
N SER A 150 4.12 1.79 -11.58
CA SER A 150 4.18 3.26 -11.62
C SER A 150 4.26 3.89 -10.23
N GLU A 151 3.65 3.29 -9.20
CA GLU A 151 3.78 3.77 -7.82
C GLU A 151 5.22 3.61 -7.29
N VAL A 152 5.98 2.65 -7.83
CA VAL A 152 7.40 2.47 -7.51
C VAL A 152 8.23 3.59 -8.13
N ASP A 153 7.98 3.92 -9.40
CA ASP A 153 8.67 5.03 -10.06
C ASP A 153 8.36 6.37 -9.36
N ASP A 154 7.09 6.63 -9.01
CA ASP A 154 6.68 7.85 -8.31
C ASP A 154 7.36 7.96 -6.93
N ALA A 155 7.50 6.84 -6.21
CA ALA A 155 8.17 6.81 -4.92
C ALA A 155 9.69 7.03 -5.04
N LEU A 156 10.34 6.45 -6.05
CA LEU A 156 11.79 6.61 -6.27
C LEU A 156 12.17 8.00 -6.79
N THR A 157 11.36 8.56 -7.69
CA THR A 157 11.68 9.81 -8.38
C THR A 157 11.19 11.06 -7.65
N GLN A 158 10.02 10.99 -7.02
CA GLN A 158 9.33 12.16 -6.46
C GLN A 158 9.03 12.03 -4.97
N ASP A 159 9.48 10.96 -4.32
CA ASP A 159 9.16 10.64 -2.91
C ASP A 159 7.63 10.58 -2.66
N ARG A 160 6.84 10.25 -3.69
CA ARG A 160 5.38 10.14 -3.58
C ARG A 160 4.97 8.70 -3.33
N CYS A 161 4.48 8.44 -2.11
CA CYS A 161 3.97 7.12 -1.74
C CYS A 161 2.56 6.91 -2.31
N GLY A 162 2.44 6.01 -3.29
CA GLY A 162 1.15 5.53 -3.77
C GLY A 162 0.37 4.72 -2.71
N ARG A 163 -0.85 4.31 -3.07
CA ARG A 163 -1.76 3.58 -2.17
C ARG A 163 -1.18 2.26 -1.64
N HIS A 164 -0.23 1.66 -2.35
CA HIS A 164 0.35 0.36 -2.03
C HIS A 164 1.79 0.48 -1.53
N ILE A 165 2.31 1.70 -1.40
CA ILE A 165 3.67 1.97 -0.91
C ILE A 165 3.65 2.19 0.60
N SER A 166 4.45 1.40 1.30
CA SER A 166 4.84 1.68 2.68
C SER A 166 6.25 2.26 2.69
N ARG A 167 6.47 3.34 3.45
CA ARG A 167 7.77 3.96 3.64
C ARG A 167 8.32 3.56 5.00
N TYR A 168 9.58 3.13 5.01
CA TYR A 168 10.37 2.92 6.21
C TYR A 168 11.49 3.95 6.22
N ASP A 169 11.50 4.80 7.23
CA ASP A 169 12.37 5.98 7.30
C ASP A 169 13.37 5.90 8.46
N GLY A 170 13.85 4.67 8.77
CA GLY A 170 15.10 4.40 9.49
C GLY A 170 15.23 4.91 10.93
N ARG A 171 14.40 5.86 11.37
CA ARG A 171 14.40 6.37 12.73
C ARG A 171 13.83 5.28 13.62
N PRO A 172 14.63 4.73 14.55
CA PRO A 172 14.09 3.87 15.58
C PRO A 172 12.96 4.65 16.27
N ASP A 173 11.80 4.04 16.47
CA ASP A 173 10.71 4.66 17.25
C ASP A 173 11.19 5.07 18.67
N SER A 174 12.28 4.48 19.15
CA SER A 174 12.96 4.85 20.39
C SER A 174 13.67 6.21 20.35
N LYS A 175 13.98 6.74 19.17
CA LYS A 175 14.58 8.08 18.99
C LYS A 175 13.54 9.17 18.67
N LEU A 176 12.28 8.80 18.50
CA LEU A 176 11.19 9.74 18.24
C LEU A 176 10.53 10.15 19.56
N THR A 177 10.37 11.45 19.75
CA THR A 177 9.52 11.98 20.81
C THR A 177 8.10 11.43 20.63
N PRO A 178 7.30 11.29 21.71
CA PRO A 178 5.89 10.91 21.61
C PRO A 178 5.11 11.79 20.62
N LYS A 179 5.45 13.09 20.52
CA LYS A 179 4.87 14.03 19.56
C LYS A 179 5.25 13.68 18.12
N GLU A 180 6.49 13.32 17.85
CA GLU A 180 6.89 12.88 16.50
C GLU A 180 6.29 11.52 16.13
N ARG A 181 6.15 10.58 17.07
CA ARG A 181 5.42 9.33 16.84
C ARG A 181 3.95 9.58 16.52
N LEU A 182 3.31 10.49 17.23
CA LEU A 182 1.92 10.88 16.97
C LEU A 182 1.81 11.60 15.62
N ASN A 183 2.69 12.56 15.34
CA ASN A 183 2.68 13.29 14.07
C ASN A 183 3.00 12.38 12.88
N ARG A 184 3.88 11.40 13.02
CA ARG A 184 4.13 10.36 11.99
C ARG A 184 2.89 9.50 11.78
N ARG A 185 2.19 9.08 12.85
CA ARG A 185 0.92 8.35 12.72
C ARG A 185 -0.16 9.20 12.03
N LEU A 186 -0.23 10.48 12.36
CA LEU A 186 -1.21 11.42 11.79
C LEU A 186 -0.88 11.83 10.35
N SER A 187 0.39 11.95 9.96
CA SER A 187 0.77 12.25 8.58
C SER A 187 0.34 11.13 7.63
N HIS A 188 0.45 9.87 8.05
CA HIS A 188 -0.09 8.73 7.30
C HIS A 188 -1.63 8.70 7.25
N LEU A 189 -2.33 9.24 8.26
CA LEU A 189 -3.79 9.34 8.26
C LEU A 189 -4.31 10.54 7.46
N SER A 190 -3.54 11.61 7.32
CA SER A 190 -3.95 12.82 6.61
C SER A 190 -4.25 12.56 5.13
N GLY A 191 -3.52 11.66 4.47
CA GLY A 191 -3.83 11.22 3.11
C GLY A 191 -5.11 10.39 2.99
N ALA A 192 -5.51 9.68 4.05
CA ALA A 192 -6.77 8.93 4.11
C ALA A 192 -7.96 9.81 4.56
N MET A 193 -7.70 10.85 5.36
CA MET A 193 -8.72 11.76 5.89
C MET A 193 -9.27 12.77 4.88
N VAL A 194 -8.52 13.13 3.83
CA VAL A 194 -9.09 13.96 2.75
C VAL A 194 -10.24 13.23 2.02
N VAL A 195 -10.17 11.90 1.95
CA VAL A 195 -11.23 11.07 1.34
C VAL A 195 -12.38 10.81 2.32
N THR A 196 -12.12 10.54 3.60
CA THR A 196 -13.20 10.29 4.57
C THR A 196 -13.89 11.56 5.08
N GLY A 197 -13.20 12.70 5.15
CA GLY A 197 -13.80 13.98 5.49
C GLY A 197 -14.83 14.44 4.45
N SER A 198 -14.52 14.25 3.16
CA SER A 198 -15.44 14.55 2.07
C SER A 198 -16.67 13.62 2.08
N ILE A 199 -16.47 12.33 2.38
CA ILE A 199 -17.58 11.37 2.51
C ILE A 199 -18.42 11.67 3.75
N ALA A 200 -17.81 12.00 4.89
CA ALA A 200 -18.54 12.32 6.11
C ALA A 200 -19.37 13.60 5.96
N VAL A 201 -18.86 14.64 5.29
CA VAL A 201 -19.63 15.86 5.00
C VAL A 201 -20.77 15.58 4.02
N VAL A 202 -20.55 14.81 2.96
CA VAL A 202 -21.62 14.41 2.03
C VAL A 202 -22.67 13.52 2.72
N PHE A 203 -22.25 12.60 3.59
CA PHE A 203 -23.15 11.76 4.36
C PHE A 203 -23.94 12.58 5.39
N TRP A 204 -23.33 13.55 6.06
CA TRP A 204 -24.02 14.47 6.97
C TRP A 204 -25.01 15.38 6.22
N MET A 205 -24.63 15.88 5.04
CA MET A 205 -25.52 16.67 4.19
C MET A 205 -26.71 15.86 3.66
N LEU A 206 -26.47 14.63 3.19
CA LEU A 206 -27.54 13.73 2.73
C LEU A 206 -28.43 13.26 3.89
N PHE A 207 -27.85 12.92 5.03
CA PHE A 207 -28.59 12.47 6.21
C PHE A 207 -29.40 13.62 6.83
N GLY A 208 -28.84 14.83 6.88
CA GLY A 208 -29.55 16.04 7.28
C GLY A 208 -30.70 16.38 6.31
N PHE A 209 -30.51 16.19 5.00
CA PHE A 209 -31.55 16.42 4.00
C PHE A 209 -32.69 15.38 4.09
N ILE A 210 -32.37 14.10 4.31
CA ILE A 210 -33.36 13.02 4.45
C ILE A 210 -34.15 13.18 5.75
N ILE A 211 -33.50 13.52 6.87
CA ILE A 211 -34.19 13.78 8.14
C ILE A 211 -35.02 15.07 8.04
N GLY A 212 -34.51 16.12 7.40
CA GLY A 212 -35.23 17.37 7.18
C GLY A 212 -36.49 17.20 6.31
N HIS A 213 -36.41 16.43 5.21
CA HIS A 213 -37.57 16.12 4.37
C HIS A 213 -38.58 15.22 5.07
N SER A 214 -38.12 14.22 5.82
CA SER A 214 -39.01 13.31 6.56
C SER A 214 -39.74 14.06 7.69
N PHE A 215 -39.07 14.99 8.36
CA PHE A 215 -39.68 15.80 9.42
C PHE A 215 -40.70 16.81 8.86
N ALA A 216 -40.42 17.42 7.70
CA ALA A 216 -41.35 18.33 7.04
C ALA A 216 -42.64 17.61 6.58
N LEU A 217 -42.53 16.37 6.04
CA LEU A 217 -43.68 15.55 5.65
C LEU A 217 -44.50 15.07 6.85
N TYR A 218 -43.85 14.71 7.96
CA TYR A 218 -44.53 14.36 9.22
C TYR A 218 -45.24 15.57 9.84
N LEU A 219 -44.63 16.76 9.81
CA LEU A 219 -45.24 17.97 10.34
C LEU A 219 -46.47 18.40 9.51
N PHE A 220 -46.39 18.27 8.18
CA PHE A 220 -47.52 18.60 7.29
C PHE A 220 -48.72 17.65 7.47
N THR A 221 -48.46 16.35 7.63
CA THR A 221 -49.53 15.37 7.89
C THR A 221 -50.13 15.56 9.28
N PHE A 222 -49.32 15.87 10.30
CA PHE A 222 -49.80 16.14 11.65
C PHE A 222 -50.69 17.39 11.73
N ILE A 223 -50.27 18.50 11.09
CA ILE A 223 -51.07 19.72 11.01
C ILE A 223 -52.37 19.48 10.24
N GLY A 224 -52.32 18.74 9.13
CA GLY A 224 -53.50 18.39 8.35
C GLY A 224 -54.55 17.63 9.16
N VAL A 225 -54.13 16.60 9.91
CA VAL A 225 -55.04 15.83 10.79
C VAL A 225 -55.63 16.70 11.89
N PHE A 226 -54.82 17.56 12.52
CA PHE A 226 -55.27 18.42 13.61
C PHE A 226 -56.30 19.47 13.16
N VAL A 227 -56.09 20.09 11.99
CA VAL A 227 -57.04 21.05 11.40
C VAL A 227 -58.35 20.36 11.01
N THR A 228 -58.28 19.15 10.44
CA THR A 228 -59.46 18.40 10.01
C THR A 228 -60.33 17.99 11.20
N GLN A 229 -59.73 17.51 12.30
CA GLN A 229 -60.47 17.17 13.51
C GLN A 229 -61.06 18.40 14.21
N SER A 230 -60.34 19.53 14.19
CA SER A 230 -60.85 20.79 14.76
C SER A 230 -62.05 21.35 13.97
N LEU A 231 -62.06 21.19 12.64
CA LEU A 231 -63.18 21.62 11.80
C LEU A 231 -64.44 20.76 12.00
N ILE A 232 -64.28 19.45 12.21
CA ILE A 232 -65.41 18.55 12.50
C ILE A 232 -66.05 18.93 13.85
N ALA A 233 -65.24 19.22 14.87
CA ALA A 233 -65.74 19.65 16.18
C ALA A 233 -66.51 20.99 16.17
N ILE A 234 -66.25 21.87 15.20
CA ILE A 234 -66.97 23.14 15.03
C ILE A 234 -68.31 22.92 14.30
N ILE A 235 -68.39 21.95 13.39
CA ILE A 235 -69.62 21.66 12.62
C ILE A 235 -70.67 20.95 13.50
N ASP A 236 -70.24 20.11 14.44
CA ASP A 236 -71.13 19.37 15.35
C ASP A 236 -71.59 20.20 16.57
N PHE A 237 -71.36 21.52 16.60
CA PHE A 237 -71.84 22.36 17.69
C PHE A 237 -73.38 22.46 17.64
N PRO A 238 -74.12 21.89 18.61
CA PRO A 238 -75.57 21.90 18.58
C PRO A 238 -76.08 23.34 18.70
N ARG A 239 -76.81 23.80 17.68
CA ARG A 239 -77.59 25.03 17.77
C ARG A 239 -78.68 24.81 18.80
N GLY A 240 -78.51 25.46 19.97
CA GLY A 240 -79.48 25.42 21.06
C GLY A 240 -80.87 25.85 20.60
N LYS A 241 -81.87 25.24 21.26
CA LYS A 241 -83.19 25.84 21.45
C LYS A 241 -83.24 26.43 22.86
#